data_AF-A0AAQ0NEQ0-F1
#
_entry.id   AF-A0AAQ0NEQ0-F1
#
_cell.length_a   1.000
_cell.length_b   1.000
_cell.length_c   1.000
_cell.angle_alpha   90.00
_cell.angle_beta   90.00
_cell.angle_gamma   90.00
#
_symmetry.space_group_name_H-M   'P 1'
#
loop_
_entity.id
_entity.type
_entity.pdbx_description
1 polymer ?
#
loop_
_entity_poly.entity_id
_entity_poly.type
_entity_poly.pdbx_seq_one_letter_code
_entity_poly.pdbx_strand_id
1 'polypeptide(L)' 'MERVFWNTPYLSSLDACVLSIDGLDVVISPTIFFAEYGGQESDKGCINRIEVTQATVVDERIIYRPCRRSRLCRGRSG' A
#
# COMPACT_ATOMS: atom_id res chain seq x y z
N MET A 1 12.55 -1.32 -8.41
CA MET A 1 11.37 -1.82 -7.68
C MET A 1 10.64 -2.78 -8.60
N GLU A 2 10.34 -3.99 -8.13
CA GLU A 2 9.67 -5.01 -8.94
C GLU A 2 8.14 -4.93 -8.77
N ARG A 3 7.42 -4.85 -9.89
CA ARG A 3 5.95 -4.70 -9.94
C ARG A 3 5.34 -6.02 -10.42
N VAL A 4 4.85 -6.84 -9.49
CA VAL A 4 4.39 -8.21 -9.78
C VAL A 4 3.00 -8.24 -10.42
N PHE A 5 2.25 -7.13 -10.33
CA PHE A 5 0.93 -6.97 -10.97
C PHE A 5 0.92 -7.35 -12.45
N TRP A 6 1.98 -7.01 -13.20
CA TRP A 6 2.09 -7.30 -14.63
C TRP A 6 2.35 -8.77 -14.95
N ASN A 7 2.89 -9.53 -14.00
CA ASN A 7 3.24 -10.93 -14.19
C ASN A 7 2.12 -11.88 -13.72
N THR A 8 1.35 -11.47 -12.72
CA THR A 8 0.30 -12.32 -12.12
C THR A 8 -0.94 -11.49 -11.74
N PRO A 9 -1.86 -11.21 -12.69
CA PRO A 9 -2.93 -10.22 -12.53
C PRO A 9 -4.00 -10.55 -11.47
N TYR A 10 -4.01 -11.76 -10.93
CA TYR A 10 -4.95 -12.21 -9.88
C TYR A 10 -4.28 -12.48 -8.53
N LEU A 11 -3.01 -12.08 -8.35
CA LEU A 11 -2.29 -12.32 -7.11
C LEU A 11 -2.80 -11.38 -6.01
N SER A 12 -3.50 -11.93 -5.01
CA SER A 12 -4.08 -11.17 -3.90
C SER A 12 -3.14 -10.99 -2.70
N SER A 13 -2.02 -11.72 -2.67
CA SER A 13 -1.04 -11.71 -1.58
C SER A 13 0.37 -11.88 -2.12
N LEU A 14 1.30 -11.06 -1.64
CA LEU A 14 2.70 -11.06 -2.02
C LEU A 14 3.56 -10.90 -0.77
N ASP A 15 4.59 -11.74 -0.64
CA ASP A 15 5.66 -11.50 0.33
C ASP A 15 6.57 -10.38 -0.20
N ALA A 16 6.69 -9.33 0.60
CA ALA A 16 7.48 -8.14 0.27
C ALA A 16 8.46 -7.82 1.39
N CYS A 17 9.65 -7.35 1.03
CA CYS A 17 10.62 -6.84 1.99
C CYS A 17 10.47 -5.33 2.14
N VAL A 18 10.58 -4.84 3.39
CA VAL A 18 10.66 -3.42 3.68
C VAL A 18 12.05 -2.92 3.26
N LEU A 19 12.09 -2.01 2.30
CA LEU A 19 13.31 -1.36 1.84
C LEU A 19 13.69 -0.18 2.72
N SER A 20 12.70 0.56 3.22
CA SER A 20 12.92 1.75 4.06
C SER A 20 11.67 2.10 4.84
N ILE A 21 11.86 2.75 5.99
CA ILE A 21 10.82 3.32 6.83
C ILE A 21 11.24 4.77 7.14
N ASP A 22 10.39 5.73 6.81
CA ASP A 22 10.55 7.14 7.15
C ASP A 22 9.35 7.61 7.96
N GLY A 23 9.50 7.65 9.29
CA GLY A 23 8.43 7.96 10.21
C GLY A 23 7.26 6.95 10.15
N LEU A 24 6.22 7.28 9.39
CA LEU A 24 5.06 6.43 9.14
C LEU A 24 5.02 5.88 7.72
N ASP A 25 5.85 6.42 6.84
CA ASP A 25 5.85 6.10 5.44
C ASP A 25 6.78 4.90 5.22
N VAL A 26 6.28 3.90 4.49
CA VAL A 26 6.98 2.63 4.30
C VAL A 26 7.20 2.40 2.81
N VAL A 27 8.40 1.95 2.46
CA VAL A 27 8.75 1.54 1.09
C VAL A 27 8.99 0.04 1.11
N ILE A 28 8.27 -0.70 0.25
CA ILE A 28 8.41 -2.16 0.11
C ILE A 28 8.77 -2.57 -1.31
N SER A 29 9.41 -3.73 -1.48
CA SER A 29 9.61 -4.39 -2.77
C SER A 29 9.72 -5.90 -2.58
N PRO A 30 9.18 -6.73 -3.48
CA PRO A 30 8.29 -6.38 -4.60
C PRO A 30 6.91 -5.86 -4.13
N THR A 31 6.08 -5.32 -5.04
CA THR A 31 4.69 -4.93 -4.70
C THR A 31 3.69 -5.29 -5.79
N ILE A 32 2.44 -5.51 -5.37
CA ILE A 32 1.24 -5.65 -6.22
C ILE A 32 0.30 -4.44 -6.13
N PHE A 33 0.55 -3.48 -5.22
CA PHE A 33 -0.31 -2.31 -5.07
C PHE A 33 -0.16 -1.34 -6.24
N PHE A 34 -1.28 -0.93 -6.81
CA PHE A 34 -1.32 0.22 -7.68
C PHE A 34 -1.27 1.52 -6.86
N ALA A 35 -0.24 2.34 -7.12
CA ALA A 35 -0.15 3.68 -6.56
C ALA A 35 -0.98 4.65 -7.37
N GLU A 36 -1.53 5.67 -6.71
CA GLU A 36 -2.30 6.71 -7.39
C GLU A 36 -1.47 7.33 -8.53
N TYR A 37 -2.03 7.32 -9.73
CA TYR A 37 -1.40 7.89 -10.92
C TYR A 37 -2.47 8.37 -11.90
N GLY A 38 -2.34 9.61 -12.39
CA GLY A 38 -3.23 10.16 -13.41
C GLY A 38 -4.69 10.34 -12.98
N GLY A 39 -4.96 10.49 -11.68
CA GLY A 39 -6.31 10.67 -11.13
C GLY A 39 -7.05 9.37 -10.80
N GLN A 40 -6.41 8.21 -10.97
CA GLN A 40 -6.93 6.92 -10.50
C GLN A 40 -6.54 6.69 -9.04
N GLU A 41 -7.54 6.50 -8.16
CA GLU A 41 -7.31 6.22 -6.74
C GLU A 41 -6.40 5.00 -6.52
N SER A 42 -5.55 5.06 -5.50
CA SER A 42 -4.67 3.94 -5.13
C SER A 42 -5.45 2.73 -4.62
N ASP A 43 -4.88 1.54 -4.80
CA ASP A 43 -5.45 0.32 -4.24
C ASP A 43 -5.52 0.37 -2.71
N LYS A 44 -6.64 -0.13 -2.18
CA LYS A 44 -6.83 -0.33 -0.74
C LYS A 44 -6.43 -1.75 -0.38
N GLY A 45 -5.59 -1.89 0.64
CA GLY A 45 -5.14 -3.20 1.08
C GLY A 45 -4.40 -3.11 2.41
N CYS A 46 -3.80 -4.23 2.81
CA CYS A 46 -3.06 -4.31 4.06
C CYS A 46 -1.62 -4.74 3.81
N ILE A 47 -0.65 -4.04 4.40
CA ILE A 47 0.74 -4.49 4.51
C ILE A 47 0.89 -5.09 5.90
N ASN A 48 1.22 -6.39 5.98
CA ASN A 48 1.39 -7.11 7.26
C ASN A 48 0.20 -6.91 8.23
N ARG A 49 -1.05 -7.01 7.72
CA ARG A 49 -2.30 -6.79 8.47
C ARG A 49 -2.54 -5.34 8.94
N ILE A 50 -1.71 -4.40 8.52
CA ILE A 50 -1.90 -2.97 8.76
C ILE A 50 -2.52 -2.37 7.50
N GLU A 51 -3.71 -1.79 7.64
CA GLU A 51 -4.39 -1.13 6.52
C GLU A 51 -3.53 0.01 5.96
N VAL A 52 -3.46 0.11 4.64
CA VAL A 52 -2.83 1.21 3.91
C VAL A 52 -3.92 2.16 3.45
N THR A 53 -3.80 3.43 3.82
CA THR A 53 -4.78 4.47 3.43
C THR A 53 -4.38 5.21 2.17
N GLN A 54 -3.10 5.21 1.83
CA GLN A 54 -2.57 5.95 0.69
C GLN A 54 -1.32 5.26 0.14
N ALA A 55 -1.21 5.20 -1.19
CA ALA A 55 0.00 4.81 -1.89
C ALA A 55 0.34 5.84 -2.96
N THR A 56 1.52 6.47 -2.86
CA THR A 56 1.95 7.56 -3.74
C THR A 56 3.28 7.22 -4.40
N VAL A 57 3.42 7.53 -5.71
CA VAL A 57 4.70 7.36 -6.42
C VAL A 57 5.58 8.58 -6.18
N VAL A 58 6.80 8.37 -5.70
CA VAL A 58 7.85 9.38 -5.51
C VAL A 58 9.16 8.80 -6.00
N ASP A 59 9.85 9.48 -6.92
CA ASP A 59 11.16 9.05 -7.48
C ASP A 59 11.21 7.57 -7.87
N GLU A 60 10.21 7.14 -8.65
CA GLU A 60 10.03 5.74 -9.12
C GLU A 60 9.79 4.69 -8.03
N ARG A 61 9.63 5.11 -6.78
CA ARG A 61 9.27 4.27 -5.63
C ARG A 61 7.82 4.51 -5.24
N ILE A 62 7.18 3.52 -4.65
CA ILE A 62 5.86 3.68 -4.06
C ILE A 62 6.02 3.83 -2.56
N ILE A 63 5.53 4.95 -2.03
CA ILE A 63 5.46 5.26 -0.62
C ILE A 63 4.07 4.88 -0.12
N TYR A 64 4.04 4.01 0.89
CA TYR A 64 2.81 3.56 1.52
C TYR A 64 2.62 4.27 2.85
N ARG A 65 1.44 4.84 3.06
CA ARG A 65 1.01 5.41 4.35
C ARG A 65 0.00 4.48 5.01
N PRO A 66 0.39 3.78 6.08
CA PRO A 66 -0.53 2.96 6.85
C PRO A 66 -1.54 3.83 7.61
N CYS A 67 -2.76 3.30 7.78
CA CYS A 67 -3.76 3.85 8.67
C CYS A 67 -3.16 3.93 10.07
N ARG A 68 -3.02 5.14 10.62
CA ARG A 68 -2.79 5.25 12.05
C ARG A 68 -4.04 4.74 12.74
N ARG A 69 -3.90 3.63 13.44
CA ARG A 69 -4.94 3.10 14.33
C ARG A 69 -5.11 4.03 15.55
N SER A 70 -5.52 5.29 15.34
CA SER A 70 -6.25 6.02 16.36
C SER A 70 -7.60 5.33 16.46
N ARG A 71 -7.93 4.82 17.64
CA ARG A 71 -9.16 4.16 18.03
C ARG A 71 -10.40 4.96 17.61
N LEU A 72 -10.78 4.98 16.32
CA LEU A 72 -11.99 5.63 15.82
C LEU A 72 -12.31 5.23 14.37
N CYS A 73 -12.61 3.95 14.15
CA CYS A 73 -13.62 3.58 13.16
C CYS A 73 -14.91 3.27 13.94
N ARG A 74 -15.54 4.31 14.49
CA ARG A 74 -16.93 4.24 14.94
C ARG A 74 -17.83 4.57 13.74
N GLY A 75 -18.75 3.65 13.43
CA GLY A 75 -19.89 3.81 12.52
C GLY A 75 -19.75 2.95 11.25
N ARG A 76 -20.66 2.03 10.89
CA ARG A 76 -22.11 2.06 11.08
C ARG A 76 -22.72 0.71 11.47
N SER A 77 -23.79 0.83 12.26
CA SER A 77 -24.90 -0.08 12.49
C SER A 77 -25.52 -0.60 11.19
N GLY A 78 -26.00 -1.84 11.23
CA GLY A 78 -26.79 -2.53 10.22
C GLY A 78 -26.93 -3.99 10.61
#